data_AF-A0A2U1AI92-F1
#
_entry.id   AF-A0A2U1AI92-F1
#
_cell.length_a   1.000
_cell.length_b   1.000
_cell.length_c   1.000
_cell.angle_alpha   90.00
_cell.angle_beta   90.00
_cell.angle_gamma   90.00
#
_symmetry.space_group_name_H-M   'P 1'
#
loop_
_entity.id
_entity.type
_entity.pdbx_description
1 polymer ?
#
loop_
_entity_poly.entity_id
_entity_poly.type
_entity_poly.pdbx_seq_one_letter_code
_entity_poly.pdbx_strand_id
1 'polypeptide(L)'
;MRKLVLLVCLSLFCHSTYSCECIPKRWEAGVVSDRIENTDLIFIGEVFSLDSGTYKIRVVDLFKGQVASDTLIGYNSYNDCYTMTVTKGLWIIYTGLDKHGRIPEVPACGVVLSRSLTEPENQFVIVPPPPSDKLDSIAVEAFYKAQEREQLLLHMKNWMNEYVLLTNYRNKVKEAEPTEKKNSDTLTYVALGLAIMSLLMVLLKK
;
A
#
# COMPACT_ATOMS: atom_id res chain seq x y z
N MET A 1 -2.86 -58.53 -2.13
CA MET A 1 -2.99 -57.47 -3.16
C MET A 1 -4.24 -56.62 -3.00
N ARG A 2 -5.46 -57.18 -3.02
CA ARG A 2 -6.73 -56.40 -2.93
C ARG A 2 -6.87 -55.47 -1.71
N LYS A 3 -6.41 -55.89 -0.53
CA LYS A 3 -6.40 -55.07 0.70
C LYS A 3 -5.36 -53.93 0.67
N LEU A 4 -4.26 -54.11 -0.05
CA LEU A 4 -3.20 -53.10 -0.19
C LEU A 4 -3.67 -51.96 -1.10
N VAL A 5 -4.38 -52.28 -2.17
CA VAL A 5 -4.99 -51.30 -3.09
C VAL A 5 -6.00 -50.41 -2.35
N LEU A 6 -6.85 -51.00 -1.52
CA LEU A 6 -7.81 -50.26 -0.70
C LEU A 6 -7.12 -49.29 0.29
N LEU A 7 -6.01 -49.71 0.89
CA LEU A 7 -5.26 -48.89 1.85
C LEU A 7 -4.53 -47.72 1.17
N VAL A 8 -3.99 -47.95 -0.03
CA VAL A 8 -3.40 -46.89 -0.88
C VAL A 8 -4.47 -45.90 -1.37
N CYS A 9 -5.61 -46.39 -1.86
CA CYS A 9 -6.72 -45.51 -2.25
C CYS A 9 -7.21 -44.66 -1.07
N LEU A 10 -7.40 -45.26 0.11
CA LEU A 10 -7.84 -44.52 1.29
C LEU A 10 -6.85 -43.42 1.71
N SER A 11 -5.54 -43.68 1.58
CA SER A 11 -4.50 -42.69 1.89
C SER A 11 -4.51 -41.48 0.94
N LEU A 12 -4.89 -41.67 -0.33
CA LEU A 12 -4.97 -40.59 -1.31
C LEU A 12 -6.16 -39.65 -1.07
N PHE A 13 -7.24 -40.13 -0.43
CA PHE A 13 -8.40 -39.31 -0.09
C PHE A 13 -8.25 -38.51 1.20
N CYS A 14 -7.19 -38.72 1.99
CA CYS A 14 -6.95 -37.98 3.24
C CYS A 14 -6.18 -36.67 3.06
N HIS A 15 -5.78 -36.31 1.84
CA HIS A 15 -5.12 -35.03 1.60
C HIS A 15 -6.15 -33.92 1.45
N SER A 16 -6.25 -33.05 2.45
CA SER A 16 -6.95 -31.79 2.33
C SER A 16 -6.25 -30.91 1.29
N THR A 17 -6.89 -30.71 0.14
CA THR A 17 -6.44 -29.72 -0.84
C THR A 17 -7.01 -28.37 -0.44
N TYR A 18 -6.13 -27.42 -0.12
CA TYR A 18 -6.52 -26.03 0.09
C TYR A 18 -6.37 -25.30 -1.24
N SER A 19 -7.49 -25.05 -1.92
CA SER A 19 -7.53 -24.15 -3.07
C SER A 19 -7.84 -22.74 -2.58
N CYS A 20 -7.01 -21.79 -2.97
CA CYS A 20 -7.22 -20.40 -2.62
C CYS A 20 -8.11 -19.74 -3.67
N GLU A 21 -9.29 -19.27 -3.26
CA GLU A 21 -10.16 -18.48 -4.12
C GLU A 21 -9.76 -17.01 -4.03
N CYS A 22 -9.05 -16.54 -5.05
CA CYS A 22 -8.60 -15.17 -5.18
C CYS A 22 -9.39 -14.49 -6.28
N ILE A 23 -10.42 -13.71 -5.92
CA ILE A 23 -11.20 -12.94 -6.89
C ILE A 23 -10.62 -11.53 -6.92
N PRO A 24 -9.85 -11.15 -7.97
CA PRO A 24 -9.37 -9.79 -8.11
C PRO A 24 -10.58 -8.86 -8.27
N LYS A 25 -10.74 -7.91 -7.33
CA LYS A 25 -11.76 -6.86 -7.49
C LYS A 25 -11.23 -5.77 -8.40
N ARG A 26 -12.09 -5.28 -9.30
CA ARG A 26 -11.77 -4.12 -10.13
C ARG A 26 -11.59 -2.88 -9.26
N TRP A 27 -10.73 -1.98 -9.71
CA TRP A 27 -10.57 -0.68 -9.07
C TRP A 27 -11.87 0.11 -9.17
N GLU A 28 -12.36 0.59 -8.03
CA GLU A 28 -13.57 1.41 -7.93
C GLU A 28 -13.37 2.48 -6.86
N ALA A 29 -13.74 3.73 -7.17
CA ALA A 29 -13.50 4.87 -6.28
C ALA A 29 -14.16 4.73 -4.90
N GLY A 30 -15.35 4.12 -4.83
CA GLY A 30 -16.05 3.85 -3.55
C GLY A 30 -15.29 2.85 -2.68
N VAL A 31 -14.74 1.81 -3.29
CA VAL A 31 -13.93 0.79 -2.61
C VAL A 31 -12.61 1.39 -2.11
N VAL A 32 -11.96 2.25 -2.90
CA VAL A 32 -10.74 2.96 -2.47
C VAL A 32 -11.05 3.86 -1.29
N SER A 33 -12.15 4.62 -1.33
CA SER A 33 -12.56 5.52 -0.25
C SER A 33 -12.81 4.75 1.06
N ASP A 34 -13.57 3.66 1.00
CA ASP A 34 -13.82 2.77 2.15
C ASP A 34 -12.51 2.25 2.76
N ARG A 35 -11.55 1.86 1.93
CA ARG A 35 -10.25 1.40 2.42
C ARG A 35 -9.38 2.52 2.99
N ILE A 36 -9.45 3.74 2.44
CA ILE A 36 -8.77 4.90 3.02
C ILE A 36 -9.25 5.12 4.46
N GLU A 37 -10.56 4.96 4.71
CA GLU A 37 -11.15 5.10 6.04
C GLU A 37 -10.73 3.97 6.98
N ASN A 38 -10.68 2.73 6.49
CA ASN A 38 -10.44 1.53 7.30
C ASN A 38 -8.98 1.07 7.42
N THR A 39 -8.03 1.72 6.73
CA THR A 39 -6.60 1.36 6.80
C THR A 39 -5.85 2.27 7.76
N ASP A 40 -4.97 1.73 8.60
CA ASP A 40 -4.25 2.53 9.61
C ASP A 40 -3.14 3.40 9.01
N LEU A 41 -2.37 2.85 8.07
CA LEU A 41 -1.20 3.48 7.46
C LEU A 41 -1.31 3.45 5.94
N ILE A 42 -1.22 4.62 5.30
CA ILE A 42 -1.26 4.76 3.85
C ILE A 42 -0.17 5.71 3.38
N PHE A 43 0.69 5.23 2.48
CA PHE A 43 1.80 6.01 1.95
C PHE A 43 2.21 5.55 0.55
N ILE A 44 2.90 6.43 -0.17
CA ILE A 44 3.73 6.08 -1.32
C ILE A 44 5.15 5.86 -0.83
N GLY A 45 5.78 4.78 -1.26
CA GLY A 45 7.17 4.51 -0.97
C GLY A 45 7.94 3.91 -2.13
N GLU A 46 9.26 4.06 -2.09
CA GLU A 46 10.19 3.50 -3.05
C GLU A 46 10.91 2.29 -2.45
N VAL A 47 10.66 1.11 -3.00
CA VAL A 47 11.35 -0.13 -2.64
C VAL A 47 12.69 -0.15 -3.34
N PHE A 48 13.77 0.00 -2.58
CA PHE A 48 15.13 0.10 -3.11
C PHE A 48 16.00 -1.13 -2.79
N SER A 49 15.63 -1.93 -1.78
CA SER A 49 16.34 -3.15 -1.38
C SER A 49 15.38 -4.32 -1.25
N LEU A 50 15.79 -5.48 -1.77
CA LEU A 50 15.13 -6.77 -1.61
C LEU A 50 16.15 -7.72 -1.00
N ASP A 51 15.79 -8.36 0.11
CA ASP A 51 16.58 -9.37 0.80
C ASP A 51 15.75 -10.67 0.88
N SER A 52 16.35 -11.79 1.29
CA SER A 52 15.66 -13.08 1.38
C SER A 52 14.50 -13.03 2.38
N GLY A 53 13.28 -12.80 1.87
CA GLY A 53 12.04 -12.73 2.66
C GLY A 53 11.69 -11.35 3.22
N THR A 54 12.43 -10.29 2.87
CA THR A 54 12.11 -8.92 3.31
C THR A 54 12.42 -7.87 2.24
N TYR A 55 11.83 -6.69 2.36
CA TYR A 55 12.17 -5.53 1.54
C TYR A 55 12.39 -4.29 2.40
N LYS A 56 13.17 -3.34 1.89
CA LYS A 56 13.31 -2.00 2.48
C LYS A 56 12.64 -0.99 1.57
N ILE A 57 11.79 -0.17 2.15
CA ILE A 57 11.03 0.85 1.45
C ILE A 57 11.27 2.21 2.10
N ARG A 58 11.59 3.21 1.28
CA ARG A 58 11.67 4.60 1.72
C ARG A 58 10.31 5.26 1.52
N VAL A 59 9.73 5.82 2.58
CA VAL A 59 8.49 6.58 2.51
C VAL A 59 8.76 7.87 1.73
N VAL A 60 8.01 8.08 0.65
CA VAL A 60 8.12 9.26 -0.22
C VAL A 60 6.99 10.24 0.07
N ASP A 61 5.77 9.74 0.26
CA ASP A 61 4.63 10.58 0.62
C ASP A 61 3.67 9.86 1.59
N LEU A 62 3.37 10.48 2.73
CA LEU A 62 2.50 9.91 3.78
C LEU A 62 1.11 10.56 3.73
N PHE A 63 0.07 9.74 3.60
CA PHE A 63 -1.32 10.20 3.50
C PHE A 63 -2.13 9.95 4.77
N LYS A 64 -1.85 8.87 5.49
CA LYS A 64 -2.54 8.49 6.72
C LYS A 64 -1.61 7.71 7.65
N GLY A 65 -1.78 7.88 8.95
CA GLY A 65 -0.99 7.19 9.98
C GLY A 65 0.28 7.95 10.34
N GLN A 66 1.15 7.30 11.12
CA GLN A 66 2.44 7.84 11.54
C GLN A 66 3.51 6.77 11.38
N VAL A 67 4.73 7.18 11.03
CA VAL A 67 5.88 6.30 10.90
C VAL A 67 7.03 6.83 11.75
N ALA A 68 7.74 5.93 12.42
CA ALA A 68 8.88 6.32 13.27
C ALA A 68 10.15 6.62 12.47
N SER A 69 10.21 6.20 11.20
CA SER A 69 11.37 6.36 10.32
C SER A 69 10.91 6.52 8.87
N ASP A 70 11.69 7.27 8.10
CA ASP A 70 11.51 7.40 6.64
C ASP A 70 11.80 6.10 5.90
N THR A 71 12.45 5.12 6.55
CA THR A 71 12.68 3.79 5.98
C THR A 71 11.99 2.73 6.81
N LEU A 72 11.14 1.93 6.17
CA LEU A 72 10.45 0.80 6.76
C LEU A 72 11.00 -0.51 6.20
N ILE A 73 10.82 -1.58 6.97
CA ILE A 73 11.12 -2.94 6.55
C ILE A 73 9.80 -3.70 6.46
N GLY A 74 9.56 -4.37 5.35
CA GLY A 74 8.39 -5.23 5.16
C GLY A 74 8.79 -6.67 4.91
N TYR A 75 7.87 -7.59 5.21
CA TYR A 75 8.01 -9.00 4.85
C TYR A 75 7.71 -9.21 3.36
N ASN A 76 8.50 -10.07 2.72
CA ASN A 76 8.38 -10.44 1.31
C ASN A 76 8.52 -11.96 1.15
N SER A 77 7.79 -12.72 1.94
CA SER A 77 7.81 -14.17 1.84
C SER A 77 6.65 -14.64 0.95
N TYR A 78 6.93 -15.61 0.09
CA TYR A 78 5.93 -16.25 -0.77
C TYR A 78 5.51 -17.54 -0.09
N ASN A 79 4.67 -17.43 0.94
CA ASN A 79 4.32 -18.60 1.76
C ASN A 79 2.86 -19.02 1.62
N ASP A 80 2.01 -18.21 0.99
CA ASP A 80 0.62 -18.54 0.77
C ASP A 80 0.07 -17.95 -0.55
N CYS A 81 -1.11 -18.41 -0.97
CA CYS A 81 -1.75 -17.88 -2.16
C CYS A 81 -2.26 -16.44 -1.99
N TYR A 82 -2.12 -15.86 -0.80
CA TYR A 82 -2.78 -14.62 -0.42
C TYR A 82 -1.80 -13.47 -0.32
N THR A 83 -0.51 -13.68 -0.58
CA THR A 83 0.55 -12.67 -0.45
C THR A 83 1.13 -12.30 -1.81
N MET A 84 1.33 -11.00 -2.01
CA MET A 84 1.93 -10.43 -3.20
C MET A 84 3.41 -10.25 -2.95
N THR A 85 4.22 -10.66 -3.93
CA THR A 85 5.65 -10.34 -3.91
C THR A 85 5.85 -8.87 -4.21
N VAL A 86 6.40 -8.15 -3.24
CA VAL A 86 6.80 -6.75 -3.41
C VAL A 86 8.11 -6.71 -4.19
N THR A 87 8.14 -5.89 -5.23
CA THR A 87 9.30 -5.71 -6.11
C THR A 87 9.85 -4.29 -6.03
N LYS A 88 10.97 -4.02 -6.71
CA LYS A 88 11.62 -2.71 -6.64
C LYS A 88 10.78 -1.63 -7.33
N GLY A 89 10.99 -0.38 -6.89
CA GLY A 89 10.39 0.82 -7.47
C GLY A 89 9.27 1.42 -6.63
N LEU A 90 8.36 2.15 -7.25
CA LEU A 90 7.37 2.97 -6.54
C LEU A 90 6.09 2.21 -6.26
N TRP A 91 5.60 2.31 -5.03
CA TRP A 91 4.41 1.61 -4.56
C TRP A 91 3.48 2.56 -3.82
N ILE A 92 2.17 2.39 -4.00
CA ILE A 92 1.18 2.83 -3.00
C ILE A 92 0.98 1.64 -2.06
N ILE A 93 1.06 1.85 -0.74
CA ILE A 93 0.93 0.81 0.27
C ILE A 93 -0.20 1.18 1.24
N TYR A 94 -1.15 0.27 1.38
CA TYR A 94 -2.21 0.26 2.40
C TYR A 94 -1.88 -0.85 3.40
N THR A 95 -1.60 -0.49 4.65
CA THR A 95 -1.17 -1.47 5.65
C THR A 95 -1.38 -0.99 7.08
N GLY A 96 -1.01 -1.82 8.04
CA GLY A 96 -0.68 -1.44 9.41
C GLY A 96 0.79 -1.76 9.68
N LEU A 97 1.27 -1.45 10.88
CA LEU A 97 2.58 -1.92 11.33
C LEU A 97 2.40 -3.02 12.37
N ASP A 98 3.25 -4.04 12.31
CA ASP A 98 3.30 -5.05 13.35
C ASP A 98 3.88 -4.48 14.66
N LYS A 99 3.89 -5.30 15.72
CA LYS A 99 4.46 -4.94 17.03
C LYS A 99 5.95 -4.55 17.00
N HIS A 100 6.65 -4.82 15.89
CA HIS A 100 8.05 -4.48 15.67
C HIS A 100 8.23 -3.28 14.72
N GLY A 101 7.14 -2.62 14.32
CA GLY A 101 7.17 -1.50 13.38
C GLY A 101 7.42 -1.92 11.93
N ARG A 102 7.20 -3.20 11.58
CA ARG A 102 7.41 -3.72 10.23
C ARG A 102 6.11 -3.82 9.47
N ILE A 103 6.21 -3.72 8.14
CA ILE A 103 5.07 -3.90 7.24
C ILE A 103 4.77 -5.41 7.15
N PRO A 104 3.57 -5.88 7.51
CA PRO A 104 3.15 -7.26 7.28
C PRO A 104 3.15 -7.59 5.79
N GLU A 105 3.03 -8.87 5.44
CA GLU A 105 2.98 -9.29 4.05
C GLU A 105 1.80 -8.63 3.34
N VAL A 106 2.06 -8.09 2.15
CA VAL A 106 1.04 -7.36 1.39
C VAL A 106 0.09 -8.39 0.78
N PRO A 107 -1.22 -8.32 1.05
CA PRO A 107 -2.14 -9.30 0.51
C PRO A 107 -2.26 -9.17 -1.02
N ALA A 108 -2.09 -10.28 -1.75
CA ALA A 108 -2.35 -10.44 -3.18
C ALA A 108 -3.83 -10.61 -3.52
N CYS A 109 -4.66 -11.00 -2.55
CA CYS A 109 -6.05 -11.38 -2.79
C CYS A 109 -7.04 -10.45 -2.10
N GLY A 110 -8.17 -10.21 -2.78
CA GLY A 110 -9.22 -9.30 -2.34
C GLY A 110 -9.17 -7.97 -3.10
N VAL A 111 -9.57 -6.89 -2.43
CA VAL A 111 -9.37 -5.54 -2.97
C VAL A 111 -7.88 -5.20 -2.82
N VAL A 112 -7.09 -5.52 -3.83
CA VAL A 112 -5.67 -5.20 -3.90
C VAL A 112 -5.54 -3.69 -4.13
N LEU A 113 -5.32 -2.92 -3.07
CA LEU A 113 -5.02 -1.50 -3.21
C LEU A 113 -3.53 -1.21 -3.20
N SER A 114 -2.76 -1.95 -2.40
CA SER A 114 -1.30 -1.84 -2.44
C SER A 114 -0.82 -2.26 -3.82
N ARG A 115 -0.11 -1.38 -4.53
CA ARG A 115 0.33 -1.68 -5.89
C ARG A 115 1.57 -0.94 -6.34
N SER A 116 2.33 -1.62 -7.19
CA SER A 116 3.50 -1.07 -7.88
C SER A 116 3.06 -0.18 -9.02
N LEU A 117 3.64 1.00 -9.12
CA LEU A 117 3.58 1.83 -10.32
C LEU A 117 4.59 1.36 -11.38
N THR A 118 5.73 0.81 -10.94
CA THR A 118 6.87 0.49 -11.81
C THR A 118 6.81 -0.91 -12.41
N GLU A 119 6.25 -1.87 -11.69
CA GLU A 119 6.12 -3.27 -12.13
C GLU A 119 4.68 -3.76 -11.99
N PRO A 120 3.75 -3.23 -12.82
CA PRO A 120 2.32 -3.56 -12.72
C PRO A 120 1.96 -4.93 -13.30
N GLU A 121 2.86 -5.55 -14.06
CA GLU A 121 2.63 -6.80 -14.81
C GLU A 121 2.20 -7.95 -13.89
N ASN A 122 2.76 -8.02 -12.68
CA ASN A 122 2.39 -9.03 -11.68
C ASN A 122 0.97 -8.86 -11.12
N GLN A 123 0.25 -7.81 -11.52
CA GLN A 123 -1.10 -7.47 -11.08
C GLN A 123 -2.13 -7.57 -12.21
N PHE A 124 -1.68 -7.92 -13.41
CA PHE A 124 -2.53 -7.99 -14.59
C PHE A 124 -3.31 -9.30 -14.63
N VAL A 125 -4.61 -9.18 -14.94
CA VAL A 125 -5.49 -10.34 -15.11
C VAL A 125 -5.52 -10.68 -16.58
N ILE A 126 -4.60 -11.53 -17.01
CA ILE A 126 -4.50 -11.94 -18.41
C ILE A 126 -5.56 -13.01 -18.71
N VAL A 127 -6.45 -12.72 -19.65
CA VAL A 127 -7.48 -13.68 -20.09
C VAL A 127 -6.93 -14.46 -21.29
N PRO A 128 -7.09 -15.80 -21.34
CA PRO A 128 -6.63 -16.57 -22.49
C PRO A 128 -7.34 -16.11 -23.78
N PRO A 129 -6.67 -16.20 -24.95
CA PRO A 129 -7.30 -15.91 -26.22
C PRO A 129 -8.50 -16.81 -26.46
N PRO A 130 -9.53 -16.34 -27.18
CA PRO A 130 -10.65 -17.18 -27.58
C PRO A 130 -10.14 -18.42 -28.33
N PRO A 131 -10.70 -19.61 -28.06
CA PRO A 131 -10.31 -20.82 -28.79
C PRO A 131 -10.57 -20.61 -30.29
N SER A 132 -9.54 -20.83 -31.10
CA SER A 132 -9.62 -20.70 -32.55
C SER A 132 -8.74 -21.74 -33.22
N ASP A 133 -9.28 -22.44 -34.22
CA ASP A 133 -8.57 -23.47 -34.99
C ASP A 133 -7.39 -22.91 -35.82
N LYS A 134 -7.27 -21.58 -35.92
CA LYS A 134 -6.28 -20.87 -36.74
C LYS A 134 -5.30 -20.02 -35.92
N LEU A 135 -5.26 -20.20 -34.60
CA LEU A 135 -4.40 -19.39 -33.75
C LEU A 135 -2.95 -19.90 -33.84
N ASP A 136 -2.12 -19.19 -34.62
CA ASP A 136 -0.67 -19.41 -34.61
C ASP A 136 -0.02 -18.68 -33.41
N SER A 137 1.24 -19.03 -33.11
CA SER A 137 1.99 -18.45 -31.98
C SER A 137 2.12 -16.93 -32.06
N ILE A 138 2.15 -16.36 -33.26
CA ILE A 138 2.32 -14.92 -33.47
C ILE A 138 1.04 -14.19 -33.10
N ALA A 139 -0.12 -14.72 -33.51
CA ALA A 139 -1.42 -14.18 -33.14
C ALA A 139 -1.66 -14.23 -31.63
N VAL A 140 -1.24 -15.32 -30.96
CA VAL A 140 -1.30 -15.46 -29.50
C VAL A 140 -0.45 -14.39 -28.81
N GLU A 141 0.79 -14.21 -29.24
CA GLU A 141 1.70 -13.21 -28.65
C GLU A 141 1.18 -11.78 -28.87
N ALA A 142 0.69 -11.47 -30.08
CA ALA A 142 0.10 -10.17 -30.39
C ALA A 142 -1.12 -9.87 -29.52
N PHE A 143 -1.95 -10.89 -29.25
CA PHE A 143 -3.12 -10.77 -28.38
C PHE A 143 -2.74 -10.46 -26.93
N TYR A 144 -1.76 -11.16 -26.36
CA TYR A 144 -1.30 -10.88 -24.99
C TYR A 144 -0.67 -9.49 -24.87
N LYS A 145 0.18 -9.09 -25.81
CA LYS A 145 0.75 -7.73 -25.84
C LYS A 145 -0.32 -6.65 -25.95
N ALA A 146 -1.41 -6.91 -26.68
CA ALA A 146 -2.53 -5.97 -26.76
C ALA A 146 -3.24 -5.84 -25.41
N GLN A 147 -3.51 -6.96 -24.72
CA GLN A 147 -4.10 -6.93 -23.38
C GLN A 147 -3.21 -6.20 -22.37
N GLU A 148 -1.91 -6.49 -22.34
CA GLU A 148 -0.96 -5.84 -21.43
C GLU A 148 -0.95 -4.31 -21.61
N ARG A 149 -0.97 -3.83 -22.86
CA ARG A 149 -1.03 -2.39 -23.15
C ARG A 149 -2.31 -1.75 -22.62
N GLU A 150 -3.45 -2.41 -22.82
CA GLU A 150 -4.74 -1.90 -22.32
C GLU A 150 -4.75 -1.86 -20.78
N GLN A 151 -4.25 -2.92 -20.14
CA GLN A 151 -4.18 -3.00 -18.68
C GLN A 151 -3.19 -2.00 -18.11
N LEU A 152 -2.07 -1.73 -18.78
CA LEU A 152 -1.11 -0.71 -18.37
C LEU A 152 -1.73 0.70 -18.37
N LEU A 153 -2.47 1.06 -19.42
CA LEU A 153 -3.17 2.35 -19.48
C LEU A 153 -4.22 2.47 -18.37
N LEU A 154 -4.99 1.41 -18.13
CA LEU A 154 -5.98 1.38 -17.06
C LEU A 154 -5.31 1.46 -15.68
N HIS A 155 -4.20 0.75 -15.49
CA HIS A 155 -3.41 0.77 -14.26
C HIS A 155 -2.91 2.18 -13.96
N MET A 156 -2.28 2.85 -14.92
CA MET A 156 -1.79 4.23 -14.77
C MET A 156 -2.92 5.20 -14.42
N LYS A 157 -4.05 5.10 -15.13
CA LYS A 157 -5.25 5.91 -14.84
C LYS A 157 -5.75 5.68 -13.41
N ASN A 158 -5.87 4.43 -12.98
CA ASN A 158 -6.34 4.08 -11.64
C ASN A 158 -5.36 4.55 -10.56
N TRP A 159 -4.06 4.42 -10.81
CA TRP A 159 -3.00 4.90 -9.93
C TRP A 159 -3.08 6.42 -9.73
N MET A 160 -3.21 7.19 -10.82
CA MET A 160 -3.37 8.65 -10.76
C MET A 160 -4.65 9.06 -10.02
N ASN A 161 -5.77 8.40 -10.30
CA ASN A 161 -7.04 8.68 -9.62
C ASN A 161 -6.93 8.42 -8.12
N GLU A 162 -6.28 7.33 -7.72
CA GLU A 162 -6.05 7.00 -6.31
C GLU A 162 -5.17 8.03 -5.61
N TYR A 163 -4.09 8.48 -6.25
CA TYR A 163 -3.26 9.56 -5.74
C TYR A 163 -4.05 10.84 -5.50
N VAL A 164 -4.97 11.19 -6.40
CA VAL A 164 -5.87 12.35 -6.23
C VAL A 164 -6.81 12.15 -5.03
N LEU A 165 -7.41 10.96 -4.88
CA LEU A 165 -8.27 10.64 -3.73
C LEU A 165 -7.50 10.74 -2.40
N LEU A 166 -6.29 10.19 -2.34
CA LEU A 166 -5.42 10.24 -1.18
C LEU A 166 -4.98 11.67 -0.83
N THR A 167 -4.65 12.47 -1.84
CA THR A 167 -4.31 13.89 -1.66
C THR A 167 -5.50 14.68 -1.12
N ASN A 168 -6.69 14.45 -1.67
CA ASN A 168 -7.92 15.09 -1.19
C ASN A 168 -8.24 14.68 0.25
N TYR A 169 -8.08 13.39 0.60
CA TYR A 169 -8.24 12.90 1.96
C TYR A 169 -7.29 13.63 2.92
N ARG A 170 -5.99 13.67 2.60
CA ARG A 170 -4.99 14.36 3.42
C ARG A 170 -5.31 15.83 3.64
N ASN A 171 -5.74 16.54 2.59
CA ASN A 171 -6.09 17.96 2.70
C ASN A 171 -7.30 18.17 3.62
N LYS A 172 -8.33 17.33 3.52
CA LYS A 172 -9.49 17.37 4.44
C LYS A 172 -9.09 17.12 5.89
N VAL A 173 -8.18 16.17 6.15
CA VAL A 173 -7.69 15.90 7.51
C VAL A 173 -6.95 17.11 8.07
N LYS A 174 -6.08 17.74 7.27
CA LYS A 174 -5.34 18.96 7.67
C LYS A 174 -6.26 20.15 7.95
N GLU A 175 -7.36 20.30 7.22
CA GLU A 175 -8.36 21.35 7.46
C GLU A 175 -9.18 21.10 8.73
N ALA A 176 -9.41 19.83 9.08
CA ALA A 176 -10.18 19.43 10.25
C ALA A 176 -9.35 19.43 11.55
N GLU A 177 -8.02 19.35 11.46
CA GLU A 177 -7.15 19.50 12.63
C GLU A 177 -7.38 20.90 13.23
N PRO A 178 -7.87 20.99 14.48
CA PRO A 178 -8.04 22.29 15.12
C PRO A 178 -6.67 22.93 15.16
N THR A 179 -6.53 24.09 14.51
CA THR A 179 -5.33 24.91 14.66
C THR A 179 -5.04 25.01 16.15
N GLU A 180 -3.97 24.35 16.60
CA GLU A 180 -3.50 24.50 17.96
C GLU A 180 -3.44 26.00 18.17
N LYS A 181 -4.31 26.52 19.05
CA LYS A 181 -4.25 27.92 19.47
C LYS A 181 -2.85 28.08 20.01
N LYS A 182 -2.00 28.67 19.19
CA LYS A 182 -0.58 28.84 19.44
C LYS A 182 -0.49 29.58 20.76
N ASN A 183 -0.16 28.89 21.85
CA ASN A 183 0.07 29.48 23.16
C ASN A 183 1.30 30.42 23.17
N SER A 184 1.77 30.87 22.00
CA SER A 184 2.83 31.86 21.83
C SER A 184 2.41 33.24 22.33
N ASP A 185 1.12 33.55 22.33
CA ASP A 185 0.67 34.90 22.65
C ASP A 185 0.92 35.21 24.13
N THR A 186 0.57 34.30 25.04
CA THR A 186 0.80 34.49 26.48
C THR A 186 2.29 34.58 26.84
N LEU A 187 3.14 33.73 26.25
CA LEU A 187 4.59 33.78 26.50
C LEU A 187 5.21 35.09 25.98
N THR A 188 4.75 35.58 24.83
CA THR A 188 5.22 36.83 24.22
C THR A 188 4.78 38.04 25.04
N TYR A 189 3.54 38.06 25.54
CA TYR A 189 3.05 39.13 26.42
C TYR A 189 3.76 39.15 27.77
N VAL A 190 4.07 37.98 28.35
CA VAL A 190 4.84 37.88 29.60
C VAL A 190 6.28 38.40 29.39
N ALA A 191 6.93 38.00 28.30
CA ALA A 191 8.28 38.49 27.97
C ALA A 191 8.31 40.01 27.75
N LEU A 192 7.32 40.56 27.03
CA LEU A 192 7.19 42.00 26.80
C LEU A 192 6.94 42.76 28.11
N GLY A 193 6.07 42.23 28.97
CA GLY A 193 5.79 42.82 30.29
C GLY A 193 7.02 42.86 31.19
N LEU A 194 7.81 41.78 31.22
CA LEU A 194 9.07 41.74 31.96
C LEU A 194 10.10 42.73 31.41
N ALA A 195 10.20 42.88 30.08
CA ALA A 195 11.09 43.84 29.46
C ALA A 195 10.71 45.29 29.83
N ILE A 196 9.42 45.64 29.77
CA ILE A 196 8.93 46.98 30.14
C ILE A 196 9.19 47.25 31.63
N MET A 197 8.93 46.29 32.51
CA MET A 197 9.20 46.42 33.94
C MET A 197 10.69 46.65 34.24
N SER A 198 11.57 45.95 33.53
CA SER A 198 13.02 46.15 33.68
C SER A 198 13.46 47.57 33.25
N LEU A 199 12.88 48.10 32.18
CA LEU A 199 13.12 49.45 31.68
C LEU A 199 12.64 50.52 32.68
N LEU A 200 11.45 50.34 33.25
CA LEU A 200 10.90 51.23 34.27
C LEU A 200 11.77 51.26 35.53
N MET A 201 12.27 50.10 35.99
CA MET A 201 13.17 50.05 37.13
C MET A 201 14.51 50.76 36.90
N VAL A 202 15.03 50.76 35.67
CA VAL A 202 16.24 51.52 35.31
C VAL A 202 15.97 53.02 35.26
N LEU A 203 14.83 53.43 34.72
CA LEU A 203 14.46 54.85 34.59
C LEU A 203 14.12 55.51 35.92
N LEU A 204 13.50 54.78 36.86
CA LEU A 204 13.12 55.29 38.19
C LEU A 204 14.27 55.32 39.21
N LYS A 205 15.44 54.76 38.86
CA LYS A 205 16.63 54.74 39.74
C LYS A 205 17.56 55.96 39.55
N LYS A 206 17.16 56.93 38.72
CA LYS A 206 17.79 58.24 38.54
C LYS A 206 17.02 59.29 39.32
#